data_AF-A0A5Q4VHD6-F1
#
_entry.id   AF-A0A5Q4VHD6-F1
#
_cell.length_a   1.000
_cell.length_b   1.000
_cell.length_c   1.000
_cell.angle_alpha   90.00
_cell.angle_beta   90.00
_cell.angle_gamma   90.00
#
_symmetry.space_group_name_H-M   'P 1'
#
loop_
_entity.id
_entity.type
_entity.pdbx_description
1 polymer ?
#
loop_
_entity_poly.entity_id
_entity_poly.type
_entity_poly.pdbx_seq_one_letter_code
_entity_poly.pdbx_strand_id
1 'polypeptide(L)'
;MVIKDRLHGRQGDWGLRAAKSPGLSMLVMAADLRDEAPEVREQMLESAVAGWSDRMERGIASLGVMAALAPMLGLLGTVTGMMASFRVMSRMGAGDIRLMSGGISEALVTTQWGLAVAVPLLLAHHLLSRRAERLALDAEDRAAEALSLMEKVSDNPDGEKV
;
A
#
# COMPACT_ATOMS: atom_id res chain seq x y z
N MET A 1 -5.99 -24.00 24.23
CA MET A 1 -5.01 -23.05 24.82
C MET A 1 -3.55 -23.50 24.66
N VAL A 2 -3.22 -24.35 23.68
CA VAL A 2 -1.84 -24.83 23.42
C VAL A 2 -1.34 -24.42 22.02
N ILE A 3 -2.25 -24.06 21.12
CA ILE A 3 -1.92 -23.65 19.74
C ILE A 3 -1.39 -22.20 19.71
N LYS A 4 -1.82 -21.33 20.63
CA LYS A 4 -1.47 -19.89 20.60
C LYS A 4 -0.02 -19.59 21.00
N ASP A 5 0.58 -20.40 21.89
CA ASP A 5 1.95 -20.17 22.40
C ASP A 5 3.05 -20.62 21.44
N ARG A 6 2.77 -21.55 20.52
CA ARG A 6 3.75 -22.03 19.54
C ARG A 6 3.85 -21.13 18.30
N LEU A 7 2.89 -20.22 18.11
CA LEU A 7 2.84 -19.26 17.00
C LEU A 7 3.87 -18.13 17.12
N HIS A 8 4.29 -17.77 18.34
CA HIS A 8 5.15 -16.61 18.55
C HIS A 8 6.65 -16.87 18.32
N GLY A 9 7.12 -18.13 18.41
CA GLY A 9 8.55 -18.43 18.31
C GLY A 9 9.12 -18.44 16.87
N ARG A 10 8.29 -18.74 15.86
CA ARG A 10 8.71 -18.79 14.44
C ARG A 10 8.28 -17.57 13.63
N GLN A 11 7.30 -16.79 14.11
CA GLN A 11 6.77 -15.61 13.40
C GLN A 11 7.83 -14.52 13.08
N GLY A 12 8.95 -14.50 13.81
CA GLY A 12 9.97 -13.45 13.70
C GLY A 12 10.87 -13.51 12.46
N ASP A 13 11.07 -14.67 11.83
CA ASP A 13 12.08 -14.84 10.78
C ASP A 13 11.51 -14.92 9.35
N TRP A 14 10.19 -15.15 9.22
CA TRP A 14 9.50 -15.13 7.91
C TRP A 14 9.64 -13.79 7.18
N GLY A 15 9.75 -12.70 7.95
CA GLY A 15 9.93 -11.35 7.41
C GLY A 15 11.32 -11.10 6.80
N LEU A 16 12.33 -11.90 7.15
CA LEU A 16 13.73 -11.69 6.76
C LEU A 16 14.15 -12.57 5.56
N ARG A 17 13.48 -13.70 5.35
CA ARG A 17 13.75 -14.63 4.23
C ARG A 17 12.83 -14.40 3.03
N ALA A 18 11.94 -13.42 3.12
CA ALA A 18 11.08 -13.04 2.02
C ALA A 18 11.88 -12.46 0.86
N ALA A 19 12.06 -13.29 -0.16
CA ALA A 19 12.61 -12.89 -1.44
C ALA A 19 11.84 -11.67 -1.98
N LYS A 20 12.46 -10.91 -2.89
CA LYS A 20 11.90 -9.70 -3.54
C LYS A 20 10.52 -9.87 -4.21
N SER A 21 9.98 -11.09 -4.22
CA SER A 21 8.66 -11.46 -4.75
C SER A 21 7.84 -12.22 -3.68
N PRO A 22 6.58 -11.83 -3.43
CA PRO A 22 5.67 -12.53 -2.52
C PRO A 22 5.48 -14.02 -2.84
N GLY A 23 5.37 -14.38 -4.12
CA GLY A 23 5.20 -15.78 -4.55
C GLY A 23 6.33 -16.72 -4.11
N LEU A 24 7.59 -16.32 -4.26
CA LEU A 24 8.74 -17.13 -3.77
C LEU A 24 8.72 -17.29 -2.24
N SER A 25 8.25 -16.27 -1.52
CA SER A 25 8.15 -16.32 -0.06
C SER A 25 7.11 -17.36 0.38
N MET A 26 6.00 -17.49 -0.35
CA MET A 26 4.99 -18.52 -0.09
C MET A 26 5.52 -19.92 -0.35
N LEU A 27 6.28 -20.14 -1.42
CA LEU A 27 6.90 -21.45 -1.69
C LEU A 27 7.90 -21.86 -0.60
N VAL A 28 8.74 -20.93 -0.15
CA VAL A 28 9.71 -21.20 0.94
C VAL A 28 8.98 -21.49 2.24
N MET A 29 7.94 -20.70 2.56
CA MET A 29 7.15 -20.91 3.76
C MET A 29 6.40 -22.25 3.74
N ALA A 30 5.84 -22.63 2.59
CA ALA A 30 5.21 -23.94 2.41
C ALA A 30 6.23 -25.08 2.64
N ALA A 31 7.46 -24.96 2.13
CA ALA A 31 8.52 -25.93 2.36
C ALA A 31 8.89 -26.08 3.85
N ASP A 32 8.99 -24.97 4.59
CA ASP A 32 9.27 -24.95 6.04
C ASP A 32 8.10 -25.46 6.90
N LEU A 33 6.90 -25.59 6.32
CA LEU A 33 5.69 -26.12 6.97
C LEU A 33 5.36 -27.56 6.54
N ARG A 34 6.27 -28.24 5.83
CA ARG A 34 6.07 -29.60 5.31
C ARG A 34 5.68 -30.62 6.37
N ASP A 35 6.24 -30.53 7.56
CA ASP A 35 6.03 -31.49 8.64
C ASP A 35 4.84 -31.12 9.54
N GLU A 36 4.24 -29.95 9.34
CA GLU A 36 3.06 -29.52 10.09
C GLU A 36 1.80 -30.19 9.54
N ALA A 37 0.77 -30.33 10.39
CA ALA A 37 -0.53 -30.85 9.97
C ALA A 37 -1.11 -30.03 8.80
N PRO A 38 -1.82 -30.65 7.84
CA PRO A 38 -2.36 -29.97 6.66
C PRO A 38 -3.17 -28.71 7.01
N GLU A 39 -4.03 -28.80 8.02
CA GLU A 39 -4.89 -27.70 8.46
C GLU A 39 -4.08 -26.53 9.05
N VAL A 40 -3.04 -26.84 9.80
CA VAL A 40 -2.14 -25.82 10.39
C VAL A 40 -1.36 -25.12 9.28
N ARG A 41 -0.86 -25.88 8.31
CA ARG A 41 -0.10 -25.36 7.17
C ARG A 41 -0.91 -24.40 6.31
N GLU A 42 -2.12 -24.81 5.94
CA GLU A 42 -3.07 -23.99 5.18
C GLU A 42 -3.34 -22.68 5.92
N GLN A 43 -3.73 -22.76 7.19
CA GLN A 43 -4.00 -21.59 8.01
C GLN A 43 -2.79 -20.64 8.13
N MET A 44 -1.57 -21.19 8.27
CA MET A 44 -0.35 -20.38 8.33
C MET A 44 -0.06 -19.66 7.00
N LEU A 45 -0.24 -20.34 5.86
CA LEU A 45 -0.03 -19.75 4.54
C LEU A 45 -1.05 -18.66 4.24
N GLU A 46 -2.33 -18.90 4.51
CA GLU A 46 -3.39 -17.89 4.39
C GLU A 46 -3.08 -16.65 5.25
N SER A 47 -2.70 -16.88 6.51
CA SER A 47 -2.33 -15.78 7.41
C SER A 47 -1.11 -15.01 6.91
N ALA A 48 -0.15 -15.68 6.27
CA ALA A 48 1.03 -15.04 5.71
C ALA A 48 0.69 -14.17 4.51
N VAL A 49 -0.14 -14.67 3.58
CA VAL A 49 -0.63 -13.90 2.43
C VAL A 49 -1.36 -12.65 2.92
N ALA A 50 -2.31 -12.80 3.85
CA ALA A 50 -3.07 -11.68 4.40
C ALA A 50 -2.15 -10.63 5.06
N GLY A 51 -1.17 -11.06 5.84
CA GLY A 51 -0.21 -10.15 6.47
C GLY A 51 0.71 -9.42 5.48
N TRP A 52 1.00 -10.04 4.33
CA TRP A 52 1.74 -9.41 3.24
C TRP A 52 0.91 -8.34 2.53
N SER A 53 -0.31 -8.69 2.12
CA SER A 53 -1.24 -7.79 1.44
C SER A 53 -1.50 -6.53 2.28
N ASP A 54 -1.83 -6.71 3.56
CA ASP A 54 -2.07 -5.60 4.50
C ASP A 54 -0.82 -4.69 4.66
N ARG A 55 0.39 -5.25 4.70
CA ARG A 55 1.62 -4.45 4.75
C ARG A 55 1.84 -3.60 3.50
N MET A 56 1.52 -4.14 2.32
CA MET A 56 1.63 -3.41 1.05
C MET A 56 0.56 -2.32 0.96
N GLU A 57 -0.67 -2.65 1.35
CA GLU A 57 -1.81 -1.72 1.34
C GLU A 57 -1.60 -0.51 2.24
N ARG A 58 -1.04 -0.69 3.45
CA ARG A 58 -0.79 0.44 4.37
C ARG A 58 0.05 1.56 3.74
N GLY A 59 1.15 1.18 3.07
CA GLY A 59 2.02 2.16 2.41
C GLY A 59 1.29 2.89 1.28
N ILE A 60 0.54 2.15 0.47
CA ILE A 60 -0.21 2.67 -0.67
C ILE A 60 -1.38 3.54 -0.22
N ALA A 61 -2.09 3.17 0.85
CA ALA A 61 -3.17 3.94 1.44
C ALA A 61 -2.69 5.32 1.90
N SER A 62 -1.52 5.40 2.55
CA SER A 62 -0.94 6.69 2.96
C SER A 62 -0.64 7.61 1.77
N LEU A 63 -0.17 7.07 0.64
CA LEU A 63 0.00 7.82 -0.61
C LEU A 63 -1.32 8.35 -1.14
N GLY A 64 -2.39 7.54 -1.09
CA GLY A 64 -3.72 7.95 -1.51
C GLY A 64 -4.25 9.13 -0.69
N VAL A 65 -4.04 9.11 0.63
CA VAL A 65 -4.42 10.22 1.52
C VAL A 65 -3.64 11.49 1.16
N MET A 66 -2.31 11.41 0.97
CA MET A 66 -1.52 12.58 0.58
C MET A 66 -1.95 13.14 -0.79
N ALA A 67 -2.28 12.26 -1.73
CA ALA A 67 -2.78 12.64 -3.05
C ALA A 67 -4.11 13.41 -2.96
N ALA A 68 -5.00 12.99 -2.06
CA ALA A 68 -6.29 13.66 -1.81
C ALA A 68 -6.16 14.99 -1.05
N LEU A 69 -5.18 15.10 -0.14
CA LEU A 69 -4.96 16.32 0.65
C LEU A 69 -4.24 17.42 -0.14
N ALA A 70 -3.37 17.08 -1.10
CA ALA A 70 -2.59 18.07 -1.86
C ALA A 70 -3.45 19.16 -2.55
N PRO A 71 -4.57 18.85 -3.25
CA PRO A 71 -5.46 19.85 -3.82
C PRO A 71 -6.16 20.70 -2.75
N MET A 72 -6.55 20.08 -1.63
CA MET A 72 -7.21 20.79 -0.52
C MET A 72 -6.27 21.83 0.10
N LEU A 73 -4.98 21.51 0.22
CA LEU A 73 -3.96 22.45 0.68
C LEU A 73 -3.72 23.59 -0.34
N GLY A 74 -3.75 23.30 -1.63
CA GLY A 74 -3.66 24.32 -2.68
C GLY A 74 -4.83 25.31 -2.64
N LEU A 75 -6.05 24.81 -2.40
CA LEU A 75 -7.26 25.61 -2.19
C LEU A 75 -7.21 26.41 -0.89
N LEU A 76 -6.67 25.85 0.20
CA LEU A 76 -6.42 26.63 1.42
C LEU A 76 -5.48 27.82 1.12
N GLY A 77 -4.47 27.62 0.29
CA GLY A 77 -3.61 28.66 -0.23
C GLY A 77 -4.36 29.78 -0.97
N THR A 78 -5.36 29.44 -1.81
CA THR A 78 -6.14 30.50 -2.48
C THR A 78 -6.96 31.32 -1.51
N VAL A 79 -7.60 30.66 -0.54
CA VAL A 79 -8.40 31.35 0.48
C VAL A 79 -7.53 32.30 1.28
N THR A 80 -6.36 31.86 1.73
CA THR A 80 -5.43 32.71 2.50
C THR A 80 -4.87 33.88 1.68
N GLY A 81 -4.53 33.66 0.40
CA GLY A 81 -4.06 34.72 -0.50
C GLY A 81 -5.14 35.75 -0.86
N MET A 82 -6.39 35.30 -1.09
CA MET A 82 -7.52 36.21 -1.27
C MET A 82 -7.82 37.01 0.00
N MET A 83 -7.75 36.39 1.18
CA MET A 83 -7.90 37.11 2.46
C MET A 83 -6.79 38.16 2.67
N ALA A 84 -5.55 37.88 2.24
CA ALA A 84 -4.48 38.88 2.27
C ALA A 84 -4.79 40.07 1.35
N SER A 85 -5.27 39.80 0.13
CA SER A 85 -5.67 40.82 -0.85
C SER A 85 -6.79 41.73 -0.31
N PHE A 86 -7.80 41.15 0.35
CA PHE A 86 -8.87 41.93 0.99
C PHE A 86 -8.38 42.78 2.17
N ARG A 87 -7.41 42.32 2.95
CA ARG A 87 -6.83 43.12 4.04
C ARG A 87 -6.09 44.35 3.51
N VAL A 88 -5.40 44.22 2.37
CA VAL A 88 -4.73 45.36 1.70
C VAL A 88 -5.77 46.37 1.23
N MET A 89 -6.82 45.90 0.55
CA MET A 89 -7.96 46.72 0.11
C MET A 89 -8.60 47.51 1.26
N SER A 90 -8.86 46.83 2.38
CA SER A 90 -9.50 47.47 3.55
C SER A 90 -8.64 48.56 4.20
N ARG A 91 -7.31 48.53 4.01
CA ARG A 91 -6.39 49.51 4.61
C ARG A 91 -6.08 50.68 3.69
N MET A 92 -5.92 50.42 2.39
CA MET A 92 -5.48 51.43 1.42
C MET A 92 -6.61 51.98 0.55
N GLY A 93 -7.82 51.44 0.68
CA GLY A 93 -8.97 51.78 -0.17
C GLY A 93 -8.85 51.18 -1.58
N ALA A 94 -9.89 51.38 -2.40
CA ALA A 94 -10.01 50.81 -3.75
C ALA A 94 -8.97 51.29 -4.78
N GLY A 95 -8.03 52.15 -4.38
CA GLY A 95 -7.12 52.86 -5.28
C GLY A 95 -5.97 52.02 -5.85
N ASP A 96 -5.55 50.94 -5.19
CA ASP A 96 -4.37 50.17 -5.63
C ASP A 96 -4.72 48.75 -6.12
N ILE A 97 -5.49 48.71 -7.21
CA ILE A 97 -5.92 47.48 -7.89
C ILE A 97 -4.71 46.62 -8.32
N ARG A 98 -3.54 47.23 -8.56
CA ARG A 98 -2.32 46.49 -8.94
C ARG A 98 -1.86 45.57 -7.82
N LEU A 99 -1.76 46.08 -6.58
CA LEU A 99 -1.37 45.26 -5.43
C LEU A 99 -2.38 44.13 -5.15
N MET A 100 -3.67 44.39 -5.32
CA MET A 100 -4.69 43.34 -5.18
C MET A 100 -4.58 42.26 -6.25
N SER A 101 -4.35 42.65 -7.51
CA SER A 101 -4.23 41.72 -8.62
C SER A 101 -3.03 40.77 -8.45
N GLY A 102 -1.94 41.26 -7.82
CA GLY A 102 -0.79 40.44 -7.44
C GLY A 102 -1.15 39.34 -6.43
N GLY A 103 -1.84 39.69 -5.34
CA GLY A 103 -2.24 38.72 -4.31
C GLY A 103 -3.25 37.67 -4.80
N ILE A 104 -4.13 38.05 -5.73
CA ILE A 104 -5.03 37.09 -6.40
C ILE A 104 -4.24 36.15 -7.34
N SER A 105 -3.29 36.69 -8.10
CA SER A 105 -2.44 35.86 -8.96
C SER A 105 -1.60 34.86 -8.15
N GLU A 106 -1.04 35.29 -7.03
CA GLU A 106 -0.29 34.42 -6.12
C GLU A 106 -1.16 33.32 -5.53
N ALA A 107 -2.39 33.66 -5.12
CA ALA A 107 -3.39 32.70 -4.67
C ALA A 107 -3.64 31.61 -5.74
N LEU A 108 -3.78 31.97 -7.02
CA LEU A 108 -4.00 30.99 -8.09
C LEU A 108 -2.80 30.05 -8.29
N VAL A 109 -1.57 30.56 -8.12
CA VAL A 109 -0.35 29.75 -8.22
C VAL A 109 -0.31 28.65 -7.14
N THR A 110 -0.82 28.89 -5.93
CA THR A 110 -0.86 27.84 -4.89
C THR A 110 -1.78 26.68 -5.26
N THR A 111 -2.91 26.96 -5.94
CA THR A 111 -3.79 25.89 -6.47
C THR A 111 -3.09 25.11 -7.58
N GLN A 112 -2.40 25.81 -8.48
CA GLN A 112 -1.63 25.16 -9.53
C GLN A 112 -0.61 24.18 -8.95
N TRP A 113 0.12 24.57 -7.91
CA TRP A 113 1.07 23.68 -7.23
C TRP A 113 0.39 22.50 -6.52
N GLY A 114 -0.74 22.74 -5.84
CA GLY A 114 -1.53 21.66 -5.22
C GLY A 114 -1.94 20.59 -6.24
N LEU A 115 -2.39 21.02 -7.43
CA LEU A 115 -2.72 20.10 -8.52
C LEU A 115 -1.48 19.45 -9.15
N ALA A 116 -0.40 20.20 -9.34
CA ALA A 116 0.86 19.70 -9.91
C ALA A 116 1.47 18.57 -9.07
N VAL A 117 1.27 18.59 -7.75
CA VAL A 117 1.68 17.50 -6.85
C VAL A 117 0.63 16.38 -6.80
N ALA A 118 -0.66 16.72 -6.75
CA ALA A 118 -1.73 15.73 -6.63
C ALA A 118 -1.81 14.77 -7.83
N VAL A 119 -1.66 15.27 -9.06
CA VAL A 119 -1.82 14.44 -10.28
C VAL A 119 -0.77 13.31 -10.34
N PRO A 120 0.54 13.57 -10.19
CA PRO A 120 1.54 12.51 -10.12
C PRO A 120 1.31 11.53 -8.95
N LEU A 121 0.92 12.04 -7.78
CA LEU A 121 0.65 11.19 -6.61
C LEU A 121 -0.54 10.23 -6.85
N LEU A 122 -1.62 10.72 -7.44
CA LEU A 122 -2.79 9.90 -7.79
C LEU A 122 -2.41 8.82 -8.81
N LEU A 123 -1.61 9.17 -9.83
CA LEU A 123 -1.14 8.20 -10.81
C LEU A 123 -0.25 7.13 -10.16
N ALA A 124 0.70 7.55 -9.30
CA ALA A 124 1.56 6.63 -8.57
C ALA A 124 0.77 5.70 -7.65
N HIS A 125 -0.19 6.25 -6.89
CA HIS A 125 -1.09 5.46 -6.05
C HIS A 125 -1.83 4.41 -6.87
N HIS A 126 -2.45 4.80 -7.98
CA HIS A 126 -3.18 3.87 -8.85
C HIS A 126 -2.30 2.74 -9.42
N LEU A 127 -1.10 3.08 -9.91
CA LEU A 127 -0.17 2.09 -10.46
C LEU A 127 0.35 1.13 -9.38
N LEU A 128 0.66 1.65 -8.20
CA LEU A 128 1.13 0.85 -7.07
C LEU A 128 0.03 -0.04 -6.50
N SER A 129 -1.20 0.46 -6.35
CA SER A 129 -2.37 -0.33 -5.93
C SER A 129 -2.57 -1.52 -6.86
N ARG A 130 -2.61 -1.27 -8.19
CA ARG A 130 -2.71 -2.35 -9.18
C ARG A 130 -1.55 -3.33 -9.14
N ARG A 131 -0.34 -2.85 -8.84
CA ARG A 131 0.84 -3.72 -8.75
C ARG A 131 0.78 -4.59 -7.49
N ALA A 132 0.34 -4.03 -6.36
CA ALA A 132 0.18 -4.75 -5.11
C ALA A 132 -0.88 -5.84 -5.22
N GLU A 133 -2.04 -5.52 -5.80
CA GLU A 133 -3.11 -6.50 -6.05
C GLU A 133 -2.62 -7.68 -6.89
N ARG A 134 -1.90 -7.42 -7.99
CA ARG A 134 -1.29 -8.50 -8.80
C ARG A 134 -0.29 -9.35 -8.04
N LEU A 135 0.45 -8.75 -7.11
CA LEU A 135 1.45 -9.46 -6.30
C LEU A 135 0.79 -10.26 -5.18
N ALA A 136 -0.35 -9.81 -4.65
CA ALA A 136 -1.17 -10.56 -3.71
C ALA A 136 -1.78 -11.79 -4.39
N LEU A 137 -2.37 -11.63 -5.58
CA LEU A 137 -2.89 -12.75 -6.36
C LEU A 137 -1.81 -13.78 -6.71
N ASP A 138 -0.62 -13.34 -7.13
CA ASP A 138 0.51 -14.26 -7.37
C ASP A 138 0.96 -14.98 -6.08
N ALA A 139 0.86 -14.33 -4.92
CA ALA A 139 1.15 -15.00 -3.65
C ALA A 139 0.10 -16.07 -3.31
N GLU A 140 -1.18 -15.77 -3.51
CA GLU A 140 -2.31 -16.69 -3.30
C GLU A 140 -2.19 -17.91 -4.21
N ASP A 141 -1.98 -17.70 -5.51
CA ASP A 141 -1.83 -18.77 -6.50
C ASP A 141 -0.67 -19.70 -6.13
N ARG A 142 0.46 -19.14 -5.69
CA ARG A 142 1.65 -19.93 -5.30
C ARG A 142 1.45 -20.69 -3.99
N ALA A 143 0.72 -20.11 -3.05
CA ALA A 143 0.37 -20.80 -1.80
C ALA A 143 -0.55 -21.99 -2.09
N ALA A 144 -1.58 -21.81 -2.93
CA ALA A 144 -2.50 -22.86 -3.34
C ALA A 144 -1.79 -23.96 -4.16
N GLU A 145 -0.93 -23.58 -5.11
CA GLU A 145 -0.09 -24.52 -5.88
C GLU A 145 0.75 -25.38 -4.94
N ALA A 146 1.44 -24.77 -3.97
CA ALA A 146 2.27 -25.49 -3.01
C ALA A 146 1.47 -26.48 -2.16
N LEU A 147 0.30 -26.09 -1.66
CA LEU A 147 -0.58 -26.97 -0.89
C LEU A 147 -1.00 -28.19 -1.72
N SER A 148 -1.47 -27.97 -2.96
CA SER A 148 -1.92 -29.05 -3.85
C SER A 148 -0.82 -30.06 -4.19
N LEU A 149 0.42 -29.60 -4.35
CA LEU A 149 1.57 -30.47 -4.62
C LEU A 149 1.94 -31.30 -3.39
N MET A 150 1.81 -30.73 -2.19
CA MET A 150 2.10 -31.43 -0.96
C MET A 150 1.06 -32.48 -0.61
N GLU A 151 -0.23 -32.22 -0.90
CA GLU A 151 -1.30 -33.18 -0.74
C GLU A 151 -1.09 -34.40 -1.65
N LYS A 152 -0.76 -34.18 -2.94
CA LYS A 152 -0.43 -35.26 -3.89
C LYS A 152 0.76 -36.11 -3.44
N VAL A 153 1.76 -35.50 -2.79
CA VAL A 153 2.91 -36.24 -2.24
C VAL A 153 2.52 -37.03 -1.00
N SER A 154 1.60 -36.51 -0.19
CA SER A 154 1.07 -37.25 0.97
C SER A 154 0.22 -38.45 0.55
N ASP A 155 -0.51 -38.35 -0.57
CA ASP A 155 -1.39 -39.40 -1.09
C ASP A 155 -0.64 -40.45 -1.93
N ASN A 156 0.59 -40.16 -2.36
CA ASN A 156 1.47 -41.09 -3.09
C ASN A 156 2.86 -41.25 -2.41
N PRO A 157 2.94 -41.96 -1.26
CA PRO A 157 4.19 -42.10 -0.50
C PRO A 157 5.24 -43.00 -1.19
N ASP A 158 4.82 -43.85 -2.13
CA ASP A 158 5.70 -44.77 -2.85
C ASP A 158 5.89 -44.30 -4.29
N GLY A 159 7.07 -43.74 -4.59
CA GLY A 159 7.47 -43.44 -5.95
C GLY A 159 7.54 -44.72 -6.79
N GLU A 160 6.47 -45.03 -7.51
CA GLU A 160 6.54 -45.99 -8.61
C GLU A 160 7.38 -45.33 -9.72
N LYS A 161 8.63 -45.78 -9.80
CA LYS A 161 9.45 -45.62 -11.00
C LYS A 161 8.72 -46.31 -12.14
N VAL A 162 8.20 -45.52 -13.07
CA VAL A 162 7.91 -45.98 -14.44
C VAL A 162 8.69 -45.11 -15.41
#